data_AF-A0AB34PS71-F1
#
_entry.id   AF-A0AB34PS71-F1
#
_cell.length_a   1.000
_cell.length_b   1.000
_cell.length_c   1.000
_cell.angle_alpha   90.00
_cell.angle_beta   90.00
_cell.angle_gamma   90.00
#
_symmetry.space_group_name_H-M   'P 1'
#
loop_
_entity.id
_entity.type
_entity.pdbx_description
1 polymer ?
#
loop_
_entity_poly.entity_id
_entity_poly.type
_entity_poly.pdbx_seq_one_letter_code
_entity_poly.pdbx_strand_id
1 'polypeptide(L)'
;MKFLAILSLSSSALATISSIQLFAKSDDSKVDGLGLYSKHEGAAIDYLFLGKNGADLKYDDEKKQIFQELKTSSITVRQSFTLGGDVYELGATDNFIPVTINKDGTLSFTGDDKVYASKNVNDPYRYSESEYAVSNKKTDDSAPITIVAKFSDDKAAETSGVAQAASSSAGPAQASVSNFEGAAGQNKLSYGVGMAAVVAGLVM
;
A
#
# COMPACT_ATOMS: atom_id res chain seq x y z
N MET A 1 -30.13 -19.52 45.75
CA MET A 1 -28.96 -18.67 45.48
C MET A 1 -28.89 -18.46 43.96
N LYS A 2 -28.97 -17.23 43.47
CA LYS A 2 -28.89 -16.93 42.03
C LYS A 2 -27.44 -16.57 41.69
N PHE A 3 -26.79 -17.38 40.85
CA PHE A 3 -25.47 -17.09 40.31
C PHE A 3 -25.62 -16.11 39.14
N LEU A 4 -25.05 -14.91 39.26
CA LEU A 4 -24.84 -13.98 38.15
C LEU A 4 -23.56 -14.41 37.43
N ALA A 5 -23.70 -14.96 36.23
CA ALA A 5 -22.57 -15.26 35.37
C ALA A 5 -22.10 -13.97 34.67
N ILE A 6 -20.89 -13.51 35.00
CA ILE A 6 -20.23 -12.41 34.31
C ILE A 6 -19.56 -13.01 33.08
N LEU A 7 -20.08 -12.70 31.89
CA LEU A 7 -19.52 -13.14 30.61
C LEU A 7 -18.31 -12.24 30.29
N SER A 8 -17.09 -12.72 30.53
CA SER A 8 -15.89 -12.00 30.10
C SER A 8 -15.74 -12.14 28.58
N LEU A 9 -16.01 -11.08 27.83
CA LEU A 9 -15.61 -11.00 26.43
C LEU A 9 -14.09 -10.81 26.37
N SER A 10 -13.35 -11.90 26.20
CA SER A 10 -11.94 -11.84 25.83
C SER A 10 -11.86 -11.34 24.39
N SER A 11 -11.55 -10.05 24.21
CA SER A 11 -11.25 -9.46 22.91
C SER A 11 -9.94 -10.06 22.39
N SER A 12 -10.03 -11.03 21.49
CA SER A 12 -8.91 -11.44 20.67
C SER A 12 -8.57 -10.29 19.72
N ALA A 13 -7.48 -9.57 19.98
CA ALA A 13 -6.94 -8.64 19.00
C ALA A 13 -6.52 -9.46 17.77
N LEU A 14 -7.21 -9.32 16.65
CA LEU A 14 -6.70 -9.82 15.37
C LEU A 14 -5.44 -9.02 15.05
N ALA A 15 -4.35 -9.73 14.71
CA ALA A 15 -3.19 -9.13 14.08
C ALA A 15 -3.64 -8.41 12.80
N THR A 16 -3.68 -7.07 12.87
CA THR A 16 -4.19 -6.24 11.77
C THR A 16 -3.01 -5.78 10.94
N ILE A 17 -2.84 -6.39 9.75
CA ILE A 17 -2.00 -5.77 8.72
C ILE A 17 -2.78 -4.57 8.19
N SER A 18 -2.18 -3.38 8.27
CA SER A 18 -2.83 -2.13 7.88
C SER A 18 -2.05 -1.46 6.76
N SER A 19 -2.75 -0.86 5.80
CA SER A 19 -2.16 -0.02 4.77
C SER A 19 -1.76 1.32 5.37
N ILE A 20 -0.52 1.76 5.14
CA ILE A 20 0.01 3.03 5.64
C ILE A 20 0.81 3.76 4.56
N GLN A 21 0.94 5.08 4.73
CA GLN A 21 1.97 5.89 4.08
C GLN A 21 2.76 6.64 5.16
N LEU A 22 4.04 6.89 4.90
CA LEU A 22 4.92 7.59 5.83
C LEU A 22 5.24 9.00 5.33
N PHE A 23 5.34 9.94 6.26
CA PHE A 23 5.61 11.35 6.00
C PHE A 23 6.65 11.91 6.97
N ALA A 24 7.42 12.88 6.52
CA ALA A 24 8.30 13.68 7.37
C ALA A 24 7.51 14.79 8.06
N LYS A 25 7.77 14.98 9.36
CA LYS A 25 7.37 16.14 10.14
C LYS A 25 8.63 16.89 10.56
N SER A 26 8.70 18.19 10.31
CA SER A 26 9.88 19.02 10.58
C SER A 26 9.52 20.48 10.80
N ASP A 27 10.42 21.23 11.42
CA ASP A 27 10.32 22.70 11.47
C ASP A 27 10.84 23.33 10.15
N ASP A 28 11.56 22.59 9.31
CA ASP A 28 11.97 23.06 7.98
C ASP A 28 10.88 22.79 6.94
N SER A 29 10.25 23.87 6.47
CA SER A 29 9.18 23.84 5.47
C SER A 29 9.56 23.21 4.13
N LYS A 30 10.86 23.03 3.83
CA LYS A 30 11.31 22.36 2.61
C LYS A 30 11.06 20.86 2.64
N VAL A 31 11.03 20.26 3.83
CA VAL A 31 10.89 18.82 4.03
C VAL A 31 9.65 18.44 4.83
N ASP A 32 9.08 19.38 5.60
CA ASP A 32 7.84 19.14 6.34
C ASP A 32 6.69 18.74 5.43
N GLY A 33 5.99 17.68 5.81
CA GLY A 33 4.85 17.13 5.07
C GLY A 33 5.20 16.32 3.82
N LEU A 34 6.49 16.20 3.45
CA LEU A 34 6.90 15.34 2.33
C LEU A 34 6.69 13.85 2.68
N GLY A 35 6.24 13.08 1.70
CA GLY A 35 6.06 11.64 1.83
C GLY A 35 7.37 10.88 1.66
N LEU A 36 7.55 9.80 2.40
CA LEU A 36 8.66 8.87 2.23
C LEU A 36 8.33 7.90 1.12
N TYR A 37 9.21 7.79 0.14
CA TYR A 37 9.09 6.85 -0.96
C TYR A 37 10.43 6.16 -1.22
N SER A 38 10.40 5.01 -1.89
CA SER A 38 11.60 4.21 -2.11
C SER A 38 12.12 4.36 -3.55
N LYS A 39 13.45 4.27 -3.69
CA LYS A 39 14.14 4.14 -4.98
C LYS A 39 15.05 2.94 -4.97
N HIS A 40 15.10 2.23 -6.10
CA HIS A 40 15.85 1.00 -6.22
C HIS A 40 17.36 1.25 -6.22
N GLU A 41 18.07 0.59 -5.30
CA GLU A 41 19.54 0.63 -5.18
C GLU A 41 20.22 -0.68 -5.62
N GLY A 42 19.43 -1.74 -5.87
CA GLY A 42 19.93 -3.06 -6.29
C GLY A 42 19.71 -4.14 -5.23
N ALA A 43 19.96 -5.41 -5.58
CA ALA A 43 19.89 -6.56 -4.66
C ALA A 43 18.63 -6.67 -3.78
N ALA A 44 17.46 -6.23 -4.31
CA ALA A 44 16.21 -6.12 -3.55
C ALA A 44 16.29 -5.19 -2.31
N ILE A 45 17.05 -4.11 -2.44
CA ILE A 45 17.13 -2.99 -1.51
C ILE A 45 16.65 -1.73 -2.22
N ASP A 46 15.72 -1.02 -1.56
CA ASP A 46 15.26 0.28 -2.03
C ASP A 46 15.47 1.34 -0.94
N TYR A 47 16.32 2.35 -1.17
CA TYR A 47 16.56 3.44 -0.21
C TYR A 47 15.38 4.39 -0.14
N LEU A 48 15.14 4.97 1.04
CA LEU A 48 14.04 5.89 1.29
C LEU A 48 14.46 7.35 1.08
N PHE A 49 13.64 8.06 0.33
CA PHE A 49 13.79 9.48 0.01
C PHE A 49 12.50 10.24 0.32
N LEU A 50 12.59 11.56 0.41
CA LEU A 50 11.44 12.45 0.57
C LEU A 50 10.96 12.97 -0.78
N GLY A 51 9.65 12.88 -1.00
CA GLY A 51 8.98 13.31 -2.22
C GLY A 51 7.57 13.84 -1.93
N LYS A 52 6.86 14.23 -3.00
CA LYS A 52 5.52 14.81 -2.87
C LYS A 52 4.51 13.84 -2.24
N ASN A 53 4.63 12.55 -2.53
CA ASN A 53 3.72 11.50 -2.06
C ASN A 53 4.51 10.42 -1.33
N GLY A 54 3.89 9.74 -0.37
CA GLY A 54 4.47 8.57 0.27
C GLY A 54 4.23 7.30 -0.56
N ALA A 55 5.10 6.31 -0.41
CA ALA A 55 4.87 4.97 -0.94
C ALA A 55 3.78 4.24 -0.13
N ASP A 56 3.00 3.40 -0.80
CA ASP A 56 2.04 2.52 -0.15
C ASP A 56 2.76 1.36 0.53
N LEU A 57 2.70 1.33 1.86
CA LEU A 57 3.35 0.35 2.70
C LEU A 57 2.32 -0.40 3.55
N LYS A 58 2.77 -1.49 4.15
CA LYS A 58 1.99 -2.29 5.10
C LYS A 58 2.63 -2.22 6.47
N TYR A 59 1.80 -2.21 7.50
CA TYR A 59 2.20 -2.33 8.89
C TYR A 59 1.57 -3.56 9.53
N ASP A 60 2.41 -4.47 10.03
CA ASP A 60 2.02 -5.60 10.87
C ASP A 60 2.20 -5.19 12.34
N ASP A 61 1.08 -4.91 13.02
CA ASP A 61 1.10 -4.45 14.42
C ASP A 61 1.54 -5.55 15.39
N GLU A 62 1.37 -6.83 15.06
CA GLU A 62 1.82 -7.93 15.91
C GLU A 62 3.35 -8.05 15.87
N LYS A 63 3.92 -7.98 14.66
CA LYS A 63 5.38 -8.06 14.46
C LYS A 63 6.09 -6.73 14.63
N LYS A 64 5.36 -5.62 14.77
CA LYS A 64 5.90 -4.26 14.75
C LYS A 64 6.74 -4.01 13.49
N GLN A 65 6.22 -4.43 12.33
CA GLN A 65 6.98 -4.46 11.07
C GLN A 65 6.32 -3.56 10.03
N ILE A 66 7.09 -2.60 9.49
CA ILE A 66 6.73 -1.87 8.27
C ILE A 66 7.38 -2.56 7.08
N PHE A 67 6.63 -2.80 6.01
CA PHE A 67 7.14 -3.52 4.85
C PHE A 67 6.37 -3.21 3.56
N GLN A 68 6.97 -3.58 2.43
CA GLN A 68 6.30 -3.74 1.13
C GLN A 68 6.48 -5.16 0.61
N GLU A 69 5.67 -5.54 -0.37
CA GLU A 69 5.77 -6.84 -1.06
C GLU A 69 6.12 -6.63 -2.52
N LEU A 70 7.34 -7.00 -2.89
CA LEU A 70 7.78 -7.02 -4.28
C LEU A 70 7.31 -8.32 -4.92
N LYS A 71 6.36 -8.22 -5.86
CA LYS A 71 5.87 -9.36 -6.61
C LYS A 71 6.64 -9.50 -7.92
N THR A 72 7.25 -10.66 -8.11
CA THR A 72 7.76 -11.10 -9.41
C THR A 72 6.84 -12.18 -9.97
N SER A 73 7.05 -12.61 -11.22
CA SER A 73 6.24 -13.66 -11.85
C SER A 73 6.23 -15.00 -11.11
N SER A 74 7.18 -15.24 -10.20
CA SER A 74 7.35 -16.56 -9.55
C SER A 74 7.46 -16.49 -8.02
N ILE A 75 7.82 -15.35 -7.44
CA ILE A 75 7.99 -15.18 -6.00
C ILE A 75 7.47 -13.83 -5.52
N THR A 76 6.99 -13.79 -4.27
CA THR A 76 6.74 -12.55 -3.54
C THR A 76 7.85 -12.39 -2.51
N VAL A 77 8.59 -11.28 -2.59
CA VAL A 77 9.66 -10.93 -1.65
C VAL A 77 9.15 -9.83 -0.74
N ARG A 78 9.25 -10.03 0.58
CA ARG A 78 8.95 -9.00 1.56
C ARG A 78 10.21 -8.14 1.76
N GLN A 79 10.07 -6.83 1.56
CA GLN A 79 11.11 -5.87 1.89
C GLN A 79 10.67 -5.07 3.11
N SER A 80 11.46 -5.11 4.16
CA SER A 80 11.12 -4.55 5.47
C SER A 80 11.87 -3.25 5.71
N PHE A 81 11.30 -2.37 6.52
CA PHE A 81 11.96 -1.14 6.98
C PHE A 81 13.23 -1.48 7.78
N THR A 82 14.38 -1.11 7.22
CA THR A 82 15.72 -1.40 7.75
C THR A 82 16.60 -0.15 7.64
N LEU A 83 17.86 -0.28 8.06
CA LEU A 83 18.88 0.74 7.92
C LEU A 83 20.09 0.10 7.21
N GLY A 84 20.39 0.57 6.00
CA GLY A 84 21.55 0.18 5.21
C GLY A 84 22.64 1.24 5.32
N GLY A 85 23.73 0.92 6.02
CA GLY A 85 24.75 1.90 6.34
C GLY A 85 24.16 3.06 7.14
N ASP A 86 24.05 4.23 6.52
CA ASP A 86 23.50 5.44 7.14
C ASP A 86 22.10 5.83 6.59
N VAL A 87 21.53 5.07 5.65
CA VAL A 87 20.27 5.40 4.94
C VAL A 87 19.18 4.39 5.30
N TYR A 88 18.00 4.88 5.65
CA TYR A 88 16.84 4.01 5.88
C TYR A 88 16.34 3.46 4.55
N GLU A 89 15.96 2.19 4.53
CA GLU A 89 15.67 1.46 3.31
C GLU A 89 14.53 0.45 3.50
N LEU A 90 14.07 -0.12 2.39
CA LEU A 90 13.25 -1.32 2.35
C LEU A 90 14.11 -2.47 1.81
N GLY A 91 14.59 -3.33 2.70
CA GLY A 91 15.50 -4.42 2.37
C GLY A 91 14.83 -5.80 2.47
N ALA A 92 15.18 -6.71 1.54
CA ALA A 92 14.75 -8.11 1.59
C ALA A 92 15.52 -8.89 2.69
N THR A 93 15.13 -8.66 3.94
CA THR A 93 15.77 -9.24 5.13
C THR A 93 14.76 -9.51 6.25
N ASP A 94 15.07 -10.51 7.08
CA ASP A 94 14.33 -10.80 8.31
C ASP A 94 14.81 -9.94 9.50
N ASN A 95 15.98 -9.30 9.39
CA ASN A 95 16.52 -8.41 10.43
C ASN A 95 16.05 -6.97 10.23
N PHE A 96 14.74 -6.74 10.41
CA PHE A 96 14.11 -5.43 10.28
C PHE A 96 14.17 -4.61 11.57
N ILE A 97 13.95 -3.31 11.46
CA ILE A 97 13.79 -2.42 12.62
C ILE A 97 12.36 -2.57 13.15
N PRO A 98 12.15 -3.03 14.39
CA PRO A 98 10.81 -3.05 14.98
C PRO A 98 10.31 -1.62 15.22
N VAL A 99 9.10 -1.32 14.75
CA VAL A 99 8.49 0.02 14.82
C VAL A 99 7.14 -0.05 15.52
N THR A 100 6.95 0.84 16.50
CA THR A 100 5.63 1.14 17.07
C THR A 100 5.07 2.40 16.43
N ILE A 101 3.83 2.37 15.96
CA ILE A 101 3.11 3.57 15.53
C ILE A 101 2.32 4.11 16.72
N ASN A 102 2.67 5.30 17.20
CA ASN A 102 1.99 5.96 18.30
C ASN A 102 0.59 6.45 17.88
N LYS A 103 -0.24 6.82 18.86
CA LYS A 103 -1.62 7.30 18.61
C LYS A 103 -1.69 8.56 17.74
N ASP A 104 -0.65 9.38 17.75
CA ASP A 104 -0.52 10.58 16.92
C ASP A 104 0.10 10.30 15.54
N GLY A 105 0.37 9.02 15.24
CA GLY A 105 1.00 8.56 14.01
C GLY A 105 2.53 8.57 14.06
N THR A 106 3.17 9.16 15.06
CA THR A 106 4.64 9.19 15.12
C THR A 106 5.20 7.78 15.23
N LEU A 107 6.27 7.49 14.49
CA LEU A 107 6.98 6.23 14.61
C LEU A 107 7.89 6.27 15.84
N SER A 108 7.96 5.17 16.58
CA SER A 108 8.98 4.95 17.60
C SER A 108 9.73 3.65 17.35
N PHE A 109 11.05 3.75 17.36
CA PHE A 109 11.98 2.65 17.10
C PHE A 109 13.39 3.04 17.58
N THR A 110 14.30 2.07 17.70
CA THR A 110 15.68 2.36 18.10
C THR A 110 16.38 3.29 17.10
N GLY A 111 16.73 4.49 17.54
CA GLY A 111 17.39 5.52 16.71
C GLY A 111 16.43 6.53 16.08
N ASP A 112 15.14 6.52 16.46
CA ASP A 112 14.14 7.51 16.06
C ASP A 112 14.48 8.96 16.48
N ASP A 113 15.37 9.13 17.46
CA ASP A 113 15.96 10.40 17.90
C ASP A 113 16.99 10.98 16.91
N LYS A 114 17.40 10.21 15.90
CA LYS A 114 18.47 10.55 14.97
C LYS A 114 18.04 10.42 13.51
N VAL A 115 16.81 10.82 13.17
CA VAL A 115 16.35 10.78 11.78
C VAL A 115 16.50 12.16 11.12
N TYR A 116 17.13 12.17 9.95
CA TYR A 116 17.37 13.36 9.17
C TYR A 116 16.89 13.17 7.73
N ALA A 117 16.38 14.25 7.14
CA ALA A 117 16.30 14.43 5.70
C ALA A 117 17.64 15.00 5.24
N SER A 118 18.45 14.23 4.52
CA SER A 118 19.85 14.58 4.24
C SER A 118 20.18 14.49 2.75
N LYS A 119 20.92 15.47 2.24
CA LYS A 119 21.55 15.40 0.93
C LYS A 119 22.99 14.91 1.02
N ASN A 120 23.51 14.46 -0.13
CA ASN A 120 24.90 14.02 -0.31
C ASN A 120 25.29 12.90 0.68
N VAL A 121 24.37 11.94 0.88
CA VAL A 121 24.66 10.73 1.64
C VAL A 121 25.39 9.71 0.74
N ASN A 122 25.84 8.60 1.32
CA ASN A 122 26.48 7.53 0.55
C ASN A 122 25.43 6.64 -0.12
N ASP A 123 24.77 7.15 -1.17
CA ASP A 123 23.87 6.39 -2.02
C ASP A 123 24.52 6.08 -3.39
N PRO A 124 24.65 4.80 -3.79
CA PRO A 124 25.36 4.38 -5.00
C PRO A 124 24.96 5.11 -6.28
N TYR A 125 23.67 5.40 -6.45
CA TYR A 125 23.14 6.08 -7.63
C TYR A 125 23.09 7.61 -7.52
N ARG A 126 23.52 8.19 -6.40
CA ARG A 126 23.65 9.65 -6.20
C ARG A 126 22.34 10.44 -6.37
N TYR A 127 21.20 9.81 -6.11
CA TYR A 127 19.90 10.49 -6.00
C TYR A 127 19.90 11.56 -4.90
N SER A 128 20.69 11.39 -3.84
CA SER A 128 20.73 12.34 -2.72
C SER A 128 21.36 13.70 -3.04
N GLU A 129 21.90 13.89 -4.26
CA GLU A 129 22.38 15.19 -4.71
C GLU A 129 21.24 16.15 -5.04
N SER A 130 20.12 15.62 -5.55
CA SER A 130 18.92 16.41 -5.86
C SER A 130 17.79 16.22 -4.85
N GLU A 131 17.77 15.11 -4.13
CA GLU A 131 16.67 14.72 -3.25
C GLU A 131 17.15 14.47 -1.81
N TYR A 132 16.25 14.60 -0.84
CA TYR A 132 16.58 14.30 0.55
C TYR A 132 16.42 12.81 0.80
N ALA A 133 17.52 12.12 1.12
CA ALA A 133 17.47 10.76 1.64
C ALA A 133 17.04 10.78 3.11
N VAL A 134 16.37 9.72 3.56
CA VAL A 134 16.06 9.52 4.98
C VAL A 134 17.24 8.81 5.61
N SER A 135 17.97 9.46 6.51
CA SER A 135 19.23 8.95 7.07
C SER A 135 19.29 9.02 8.58
N ASN A 136 20.12 8.17 9.20
CA ASN A 136 20.43 8.24 10.62
C ASN A 136 21.60 9.20 10.95
N LYS A 137 22.18 9.79 9.89
CA LYS A 137 23.39 10.60 9.92
C LYS A 137 23.12 11.97 9.32
N LYS A 138 23.54 12.99 10.05
CA LYS A 138 23.50 14.39 9.63
C LYS A 138 24.63 14.71 8.65
N THR A 139 24.32 15.43 7.58
CA THR A 139 25.25 16.08 6.65
C THR A 139 25.11 17.60 6.77
N ASP A 140 25.85 18.35 5.94
CA ASP A 140 25.80 19.81 5.93
C ASP A 140 24.45 20.35 5.41
N ASP A 141 23.77 19.60 4.53
CA ASP A 141 22.43 19.91 4.01
C ASP A 141 21.43 18.86 4.52
N SER A 142 21.22 18.90 5.84
CA SER A 142 20.27 18.05 6.54
C SER A 142 19.28 18.85 7.39
N ALA A 143 18.03 18.40 7.40
CA ALA A 143 17.01 18.84 8.35
C ALA A 143 16.60 17.67 9.27
N PRO A 144 16.53 17.86 10.60
CA PRO A 144 15.95 16.85 11.49
C PRO A 144 14.48 16.60 11.15
N ILE A 145 14.05 15.35 11.17
CA ILE A 145 12.66 14.97 10.90
C ILE A 145 12.17 13.95 11.93
N THR A 146 10.87 13.96 12.19
CA THR A 146 10.14 12.84 12.79
C THR A 146 9.35 12.14 11.70
N ILE A 147 9.36 10.81 11.67
CA ILE A 147 8.53 10.05 10.72
C ILE A 147 7.14 9.85 11.31
N VAL A 148 6.11 10.14 10.53
CA VAL A 148 4.69 10.01 10.90
C VAL A 148 3.99 9.10 9.90
N ALA A 149 3.29 8.09 10.39
CA ALA A 149 2.41 7.24 9.61
C ALA A 149 1.01 7.83 9.48
N LYS A 150 0.42 7.70 8.30
CA LYS A 150 -1.00 7.89 8.05
C LYS A 150 -1.58 6.57 7.56
N PHE A 151 -2.61 6.09 8.24
CA PHE A 151 -3.32 4.87 7.84
C PHE A 151 -4.26 5.19 6.68
N SER A 152 -4.33 4.29 5.71
CA SER A 152 -5.38 4.32 4.69
C SER A 152 -6.62 3.63 5.27
N ASP A 153 -7.78 4.26 5.13
CA ASP A 153 -9.06 3.76 5.63
C ASP A 153 -9.59 2.57 4.78
N ASP A 154 -8.92 1.43 4.80
CA ASP A 154 -9.46 0.16 4.29
C ASP A 154 -10.15 -0.64 5.42
N LYS A 155 -10.82 0.03 6.36
CA LYS A 155 -11.68 -0.62 7.35
C LYS A 155 -13.09 -0.76 6.80
N ALA A 156 -13.31 -1.80 5.98
CA ALA A 156 -14.65 -2.36 5.83
C ALA A 156 -15.05 -2.98 7.19
N ALA A 157 -15.74 -2.19 8.01
CA ALA A 157 -16.43 -2.70 9.19
C ALA A 157 -17.58 -3.58 8.71
N GLU A 158 -17.45 -4.91 8.85
CA GLU A 158 -18.57 -5.82 8.77
C GLU A 158 -19.54 -5.53 9.93
N THR A 159 -20.51 -4.67 9.65
CA THR A 159 -21.67 -4.50 10.51
C THR A 159 -22.65 -5.61 10.13
N SER A 160 -22.51 -6.77 10.78
CA SER A 160 -23.53 -7.82 10.76
C SER A 160 -24.77 -7.34 11.51
N GLY A 161 -25.64 -6.61 10.80
CA GLY A 161 -26.98 -6.27 11.26
C GLY A 161 -27.92 -7.46 11.04
N VAL A 162 -28.14 -8.26 12.08
CA VAL A 162 -29.23 -9.24 12.12
C VAL A 162 -30.49 -8.51 12.56
N ALA A 163 -31.45 -8.33 11.65
CA ALA A 163 -32.84 -8.10 12.03
C ALA A 163 -33.80 -8.69 10.99
N GLN A 164 -34.67 -9.53 11.54
CA GLN A 164 -35.48 -10.58 10.95
C GLN A 164 -36.79 -10.07 10.31
N ALA A 165 -37.27 -10.84 9.33
CA ALA A 165 -38.49 -10.61 8.55
C ALA A 165 -39.79 -10.63 9.35
N ALA A 166 -40.80 -9.88 8.87
CA ALA A 166 -42.21 -10.13 9.13
C ALA A 166 -43.04 -9.89 7.85
N SER A 167 -43.81 -10.92 7.47
CA SER A 167 -44.75 -10.97 6.34
C SER A 167 -46.19 -10.69 6.78
N SER A 168 -46.99 -10.07 5.90
CA SER A 168 -48.46 -10.23 5.67
C SER A 168 -48.98 -9.00 4.88
N SER A 169 -49.95 -9.01 3.97
CA SER A 169 -50.80 -10.02 3.29
C SER A 169 -51.57 -9.31 2.13
N ALA A 170 -51.81 -10.02 1.01
CA ALA A 170 -52.72 -9.84 -0.17
C ALA A 170 -53.69 -8.63 -0.26
N GLY A 171 -54.08 -8.03 -1.42
CA GLY A 171 -53.99 -8.23 -2.90
C GLY A 171 -54.90 -7.15 -3.58
N PRO A 172 -55.41 -7.24 -4.85
CA PRO A 172 -54.89 -7.78 -6.11
C PRO A 172 -54.93 -6.78 -7.33
N ALA A 173 -54.36 -7.23 -8.45
CA ALA A 173 -54.70 -6.95 -9.87
C ALA A 173 -54.39 -5.58 -10.53
N GLN A 174 -53.46 -5.59 -11.50
CA GLN A 174 -53.82 -5.43 -12.92
C GLN A 174 -52.66 -5.86 -13.84
N ALA A 175 -53.00 -6.72 -14.80
CA ALA A 175 -52.14 -7.12 -15.91
C ALA A 175 -52.34 -6.17 -17.09
N SER A 176 -51.26 -5.83 -17.79
CA SER A 176 -51.31 -5.44 -19.19
C SER A 176 -50.05 -5.97 -19.88
N VAL A 177 -50.22 -7.07 -20.61
CA VAL A 177 -49.29 -7.53 -21.64
C VAL A 177 -49.79 -6.91 -22.94
N SER A 178 -48.91 -6.28 -23.70
CA SER A 178 -49.16 -6.00 -25.11
C SER A 178 -47.94 -6.47 -25.91
N ASN A 179 -48.09 -7.66 -26.50
CA ASN A 179 -47.22 -8.16 -27.55
C ASN A 179 -47.26 -7.20 -28.74
N PHE A 180 -46.09 -6.92 -29.32
CA PHE A 180 -45.98 -6.55 -30.72
C PHE A 180 -44.97 -7.49 -31.37
N GLU A 181 -45.49 -8.36 -32.23
CA GLU A 181 -44.78 -9.22 -33.16
C GLU A 181 -44.37 -8.45 -34.42
N GLY A 182 -43.26 -8.88 -35.03
CA GLY A 182 -42.92 -8.66 -36.45
C GLY A 182 -41.92 -7.53 -36.71
N ALA A 183 -40.95 -7.63 -37.62
CA ALA A 183 -40.56 -8.68 -38.54
C ALA A 183 -39.15 -8.39 -39.08
N ALA A 184 -38.55 -9.42 -39.68
CA ALA A 184 -37.25 -9.44 -40.33
C ALA A 184 -37.13 -8.47 -41.54
N GLY A 185 -35.90 -8.04 -41.82
CA GLY A 185 -35.54 -7.36 -43.07
C GLY A 185 -34.03 -7.38 -43.30
N GLN A 186 -33.57 -8.35 -44.10
CA GLN A 186 -32.22 -8.45 -44.62
C GLN A 186 -31.91 -7.28 -45.58
N ASN A 187 -30.64 -6.87 -45.67
CA ASN A 187 -29.99 -6.72 -46.96
C ASN A 187 -28.46 -6.82 -46.84
N LYS A 188 -27.92 -7.76 -47.62
CA LYS A 188 -26.51 -8.01 -47.93
C LYS A 188 -26.01 -7.03 -49.01
N LEU A 189 -24.70 -6.82 -49.06
CA LEU A 189 -23.76 -7.00 -50.21
C LEU A 189 -22.53 -6.11 -49.95
N SER A 190 -21.34 -6.64 -49.65
CA SER A 190 -20.43 -7.50 -50.44
C SER A 190 -19.41 -6.71 -51.27
N TYR A 191 -18.15 -7.16 -51.20
CA TYR A 191 -16.98 -7.12 -52.11
C TYR A 191 -15.73 -6.77 -51.30
N GLY A 192 -14.64 -7.53 -51.25
CA GLY A 192 -14.23 -8.81 -51.85
C GLY A 192 -12.77 -9.04 -51.42
N VAL A 193 -12.46 -10.20 -50.84
CA VAL A 193 -11.60 -11.28 -51.39
C VAL A 193 -10.15 -10.87 -51.71
N GLY A 194 -9.21 -11.55 -51.05
CA GLY A 194 -7.79 -11.54 -51.42
C GLY A 194 -6.92 -12.39 -50.49
N MET A 195 -7.02 -13.72 -50.65
CA MET A 195 -6.14 -14.73 -50.06
C MET A 195 -4.68 -14.60 -50.54
N ALA A 196 -3.69 -14.97 -49.73
CA ALA A 196 -2.68 -16.00 -50.06
C ALA A 196 -1.52 -16.05 -49.04
N ALA A 197 -0.93 -17.24 -48.96
CA ALA A 197 -0.11 -17.79 -47.88
C ALA A 197 1.42 -17.58 -48.03
N VAL A 198 2.09 -17.71 -46.87
CA VAL A 198 3.39 -18.34 -46.54
C VAL A 198 4.37 -18.64 -47.69
N VAL A 199 5.62 -18.13 -47.59
CA VAL A 199 6.85 -18.84 -47.99
C VAL A 199 8.01 -18.50 -47.03
N ALA A 200 8.74 -19.55 -46.64
CA ALA A 200 9.92 -19.57 -45.79
C ALA A 200 11.19 -18.95 -46.45
N GLY A 201 12.17 -18.55 -45.62
CA GLY A 201 13.50 -18.14 -46.08
C GLY A 201 14.56 -18.25 -44.98
N LEU A 202 15.25 -19.39 -44.96
CA LEU A 202 16.53 -19.66 -44.32
C LEU A 202 17.63 -19.31 -45.33
N VAL A 203 18.59 -18.42 -45.00
CA VAL A 203 20.04 -18.45 -45.35
C VAL A 203 20.75 -17.33 -44.58
N MET A 204 21.53 -17.68 -43.54
CA MET A 204 23.00 -17.59 -43.48
C MET A 204 23.47 -18.31 -42.21
#